data_AF-A0A8H6ILU7-F1
#
_entry.id   AF-A0A8H6ILU7-F1
#
_cell.length_a   1.000
_cell.length_b   1.000
_cell.length_c   1.000
_cell.angle_alpha   90.00
_cell.angle_beta   90.00
_cell.angle_gamma   90.00
#
_symmetry.space_group_name_H-M   'P 1'
#
loop_
_entity.id
_entity.type
_entity.pdbx_description
1 polymer ?
#
loop_
_entity_poly.entity_id
_entity_poly.type
_entity_poly.pdbx_seq_one_letter_code
_entity_poly.pdbx_strand_id
1 'polypeptide(L)'
;MGSQLKEPISLAILSRDEILIRYILESQFHNIEIAAHPEDLQQYVSSELNKRISSRELRFCDLSLKDEILTRLVKEAQGMWVLSEARV
;
A
#
# COMPACT_ATOMS: atom_id res chain seq x y z
N MET A 1 -40.48 -19.62 -16.45
CA MET A 1 -39.95 -18.43 -15.76
C MET A 1 -38.72 -18.86 -14.98
N GLY A 2 -37.53 -18.72 -15.57
CA GLY A 2 -36.28 -19.06 -14.90
C GLY A 2 -35.82 -17.84 -14.12
N SER A 3 -35.94 -17.88 -12.79
CA SER A 3 -35.32 -16.90 -11.92
C SER A 3 -33.80 -17.07 -12.01
N GLN A 4 -33.13 -16.19 -12.76
CA GLN A 4 -31.68 -16.01 -12.62
C GLN A 4 -31.44 -15.55 -11.17
N LEU A 5 -30.96 -16.46 -10.34
CA LEU A 5 -30.37 -16.09 -9.06
C LEU A 5 -29.12 -15.28 -9.40
N LYS A 6 -29.21 -13.94 -9.30
CA LYS A 6 -28.03 -13.08 -9.33
C LYS A 6 -27.16 -13.51 -8.16
N GLU A 7 -26.02 -14.11 -8.47
CA GLU A 7 -25.01 -14.39 -7.45
C GLU A 7 -24.64 -13.06 -6.77
N PRO A 8 -24.51 -13.05 -5.43
CA PRO A 8 -24.10 -11.86 -4.72
C PRO A 8 -22.70 -11.44 -5.17
N ILE A 9 -22.54 -10.15 -5.50
CA ILE A 9 -21.25 -9.56 -5.87
C ILE A 9 -20.68 -8.87 -4.64
N SER A 10 -19.48 -9.27 -4.22
CA SER A 10 -18.67 -8.56 -3.23
C SER A 10 -17.79 -7.52 -3.94
N LEU A 11 -17.69 -6.32 -3.38
CA LEU A 11 -16.94 -5.21 -3.96
C LEU A 11 -16.03 -4.57 -2.91
N ALA A 12 -14.77 -4.33 -3.31
CA ALA A 12 -13.80 -3.54 -2.57
C ALA A 12 -13.28 -2.41 -3.48
N ILE A 13 -13.21 -1.21 -2.93
CA ILE A 13 -12.76 0.01 -3.62
C ILE A 13 -11.47 0.47 -2.93
N LEU A 14 -10.43 0.77 -3.71
CA LEU A 14 -9.15 1.26 -3.17
C LEU A 14 -8.91 2.68 -3.66
N SER A 15 -8.65 3.59 -2.73
CA SER A 15 -8.36 4.99 -3.03
C SER A 15 -7.35 5.56 -2.05
N ARG A 16 -6.82 6.76 -2.35
CA ARG A 16 -6.18 7.58 -1.32
C ARG A 16 -7.24 8.22 -0.42
N ASP A 17 -6.81 8.87 0.65
CA ASP A 17 -7.71 9.69 1.48
C ASP A 17 -8.18 10.93 0.72
N GLU A 18 -9.32 10.76 0.04
CA GLU A 18 -9.99 11.81 -0.70
C GLU A 18 -11.38 12.02 -0.08
N ILE A 19 -11.59 13.19 0.53
CA ILE A 19 -12.80 13.53 1.29
C ILE A 19 -14.08 13.27 0.47
N LEU A 20 -14.07 13.63 -0.82
CA LEU A 20 -15.23 13.46 -1.69
C LEU A 20 -15.56 11.98 -1.93
N ILE A 21 -14.55 11.13 -2.04
CA ILE A 21 -14.73 9.68 -2.25
C ILE A 21 -15.34 9.08 -0.97
N ARG A 22 -14.75 9.39 0.20
CA ARG A 22 -15.23 8.91 1.49
C ARG A 22 -16.68 9.35 1.75
N TYR A 23 -16.99 10.63 1.52
CA TYR A 23 -18.35 11.16 1.72
C TYR A 23 -19.41 10.47 0.83
N ILE A 24 -19.05 10.09 -0.40
CA ILE A 24 -19.97 9.39 -1.30
C ILE A 24 -20.17 7.93 -0.84
N LEU A 25 -19.11 7.28 -0.38
CA LEU A 25 -19.09 5.84 -0.13
C LEU A 25 -19.41 5.43 1.31
N GLU A 26 -19.31 6.34 2.29
CA GLU A 26 -19.57 6.06 3.72
C GLU A 26 -20.96 5.49 4.01
N SER A 27 -21.94 5.77 3.13
CA SER A 27 -23.31 5.26 3.28
C SER A 27 -23.49 3.79 2.88
N GLN A 28 -22.56 3.24 2.08
CA GLN A 28 -22.69 1.91 1.47
C GLN A 28 -21.48 1.00 1.72
N PHE A 29 -20.35 1.55 2.14
CA PHE A 29 -19.09 0.83 2.33
C PHE A 29 -18.49 1.14 3.69
N HIS A 30 -17.81 0.15 4.27
CA HIS A 30 -17.02 0.35 5.46
C HIS A 30 -15.63 0.86 5.07
N ASN A 31 -15.19 1.96 5.66
CA ASN A 31 -13.85 2.49 5.44
C ASN A 31 -12.84 1.72 6.30
N ILE A 32 -11.82 1.17 5.65
CA ILE A 32 -10.73 0.39 6.24
C ILE A 32 -9.41 1.08 5.89
N GLU A 33 -8.79 1.66 6.90
CA GLU A 33 -7.48 2.26 6.77
C GLU A 33 -6.39 1.18 6.62
N ILE A 34 -5.62 1.24 5.53
CA ILE A 34 -4.44 0.39 5.31
C ILE A 34 -3.19 1.24 5.50
N ALA A 35 -2.74 1.34 6.74
CA ALA A 35 -1.43 1.91 7.03
C ALA A 35 -0.35 0.85 6.80
N ALA A 36 0.67 1.16 5.99
CA ALA A 36 1.91 0.38 6.01
C ALA A 36 2.68 0.75 7.29
N HIS A 37 2.89 -0.20 8.18
CA HIS A 37 3.70 0.04 9.37
C HIS A 37 5.16 0.31 8.97
N PRO A 38 5.89 1.17 9.70
CA PRO A 38 7.29 1.47 9.39
C PRO A 38 8.17 0.22 9.27
N GLU A 39 7.88 -0.81 10.05
CA GLU A 39 8.56 -2.11 10.03
C GLU A 39 8.35 -2.85 8.69
N ASP A 40 7.13 -2.79 8.13
CA ASP A 40 6.81 -3.40 6.84
C ASP A 40 7.55 -2.68 5.71
N LEU A 41 7.59 -1.34 5.76
CA LEU A 41 8.36 -0.53 4.81
C LEU A 41 9.86 -0.84 4.90
N GLN A 42 10.39 -0.99 6.12
CA GLN A 42 11.78 -1.35 6.32
C GLN A 42 12.10 -2.70 5.69
N GLN A 43 11.24 -3.71 5.88
CA GLN A 43 11.42 -5.04 5.32
C GLN A 43 11.34 -5.03 3.79
N TYR A 44 10.38 -4.30 3.23
CA TYR A 44 10.20 -4.14 1.78
C TYR A 44 11.40 -3.43 1.13
N VAL A 45 11.79 -2.26 1.65
CA VAL A 45 12.91 -1.45 1.11
C VAL A 45 14.21 -2.24 1.18
N SER A 46 14.47 -2.93 2.30
CA SER A 46 15.65 -3.80 2.45
C SER A 46 15.69 -4.89 1.40
N SER A 47 14.55 -5.57 1.17
CA SER A 47 14.44 -6.66 0.21
C SER A 47 14.64 -6.18 -1.23
N GLU A 48 14.01 -5.06 -1.60
CA GLU A 48 14.15 -4.47 -2.93
C GLU A 48 15.55 -3.94 -3.21
N LEU A 49 16.21 -3.34 -2.20
CA LEU A 49 17.62 -2.95 -2.32
C LEU A 49 18.51 -4.16 -2.58
N ASN A 50 18.37 -5.22 -1.78
CA ASN A 50 19.16 -6.44 -1.96
C ASN A 50 18.91 -7.08 -3.33
N LYS A 51 17.65 -7.10 -3.79
CA LYS A 51 17.28 -7.60 -5.12
C LYS A 51 17.96 -6.79 -6.23
N ARG A 52 17.89 -5.46 -6.19
CA ARG A 52 18.51 -4.60 -7.23
C ARG A 52 20.04 -4.62 -7.20
N ILE A 53 20.64 -4.78 -6.02
CA ILE A 53 22.09 -4.97 -5.88
C ILE A 53 22.50 -6.29 -6.52
N SER A 54 21.81 -7.38 -6.19
CA SER A 54 22.12 -8.72 -6.72
C SER A 54 21.86 -8.85 -8.22
N SER A 55 20.83 -8.19 -8.76
CA SER A 55 20.55 -8.10 -10.20
C SER A 55 21.50 -7.15 -10.95
N ARG A 56 22.36 -6.41 -10.23
CA ARG A 56 23.26 -5.35 -10.76
C ARG A 56 22.54 -4.15 -11.41
N GLU A 57 21.23 -4.03 -11.19
CA GLU A 57 20.42 -2.87 -11.58
C GLU A 57 20.69 -1.65 -10.68
N LEU A 58 21.25 -1.89 -9.49
CA LEU A 58 21.70 -0.86 -8.57
C LEU A 58 23.12 -1.18 -8.09
N ARG A 59 24.04 -0.23 -8.18
CA ARG A 59 25.40 -0.36 -7.67
C ARG A 59 25.72 0.81 -6.77
N PHE A 60 26.22 0.49 -5.59
CA PHE A 60 26.70 1.49 -4.64
C PHE A 60 28.22 1.57 -4.73
N CYS A 61 28.74 2.77 -4.99
CA CYS A 61 30.16 3.04 -4.83
C CYS A 61 30.52 3.31 -3.36
N ASP A 62 29.55 3.79 -2.60
CA ASP A 62 29.65 4.06 -1.16
C ASP A 62 28.60 3.22 -0.43
N LEU A 63 29.04 2.41 0.54
CA LEU A 63 28.17 1.55 1.33
C LEU A 63 27.28 2.34 2.30
N SER A 64 27.68 3.55 2.70
CA SER A 64 26.89 4.41 3.60
C SER A 64 25.57 4.89 2.95
N LEU A 65 25.56 4.98 1.62
CA LEU A 65 24.39 5.38 0.83
C LEU A 65 23.23 4.38 0.94
N LYS A 66 23.53 3.10 1.20
CA LYS A 66 22.50 2.08 1.43
C LYS A 66 21.70 2.41 2.69
N ASP A 67 22.39 2.73 3.77
CA ASP A 67 21.75 3.03 5.06
C ASP A 67 21.02 4.37 5.02
N GLU A 68 21.55 5.34 4.27
CA GLU A 68 20.88 6.61 4.03
C GLU A 68 19.57 6.43 3.26
N ILE A 69 19.57 5.66 2.17
CA ILE A 69 18.35 5.37 1.38
C ILE A 69 17.30 4.68 2.25
N LEU A 70 17.73 3.68 3.02
CA LEU A 70 16.84 2.94 3.91
C LEU A 70 16.23 3.85 4.98
N THR A 71 17.05 4.71 5.56
CA THR A 71 16.60 5.71 6.54
C THR A 71 15.62 6.70 5.92
N ARG A 72 15.94 7.30 4.77
CA ARG A 72 15.07 8.30 4.14
C ARG A 72 13.76 7.67 3.66
N LEU A 73 13.80 6.55 2.95
CA LEU A 73 12.58 5.91 2.43
C LEU A 73 11.66 5.39 3.55
N VAL A 74 12.20 4.91 4.67
CA VAL A 74 11.36 4.46 5.80
C VAL A 74 10.88 5.63 6.65
N LYS A 75 11.76 6.59 6.95
CA LYS A 75 11.46 7.73 7.84
C LYS A 75 10.59 8.79 7.16
N GLU A 76 10.88 9.14 5.91
CA GLU A 76 10.12 10.16 5.16
C GLU A 76 8.77 9.62 4.67
N ALA A 77 8.63 8.30 4.49
CA ALA A 77 7.35 7.71 4.15
C ALA A 77 6.30 7.85 5.25
N GLN A 78 6.70 8.07 6.52
CA GLN A 78 5.79 8.24 7.67
C GLN A 78 4.69 7.14 7.76
N GLY A 79 4.98 5.94 7.25
CA GLY A 79 3.96 4.94 6.90
C GLY A 79 3.27 5.31 5.58
N MET A 80 3.31 4.45 4.57
CA MET A 80 2.55 4.70 3.33
C MET A 80 1.09 4.36 3.62
N TRP A 81 0.24 5.37 3.71
CA TRP A 81 -1.19 5.23 3.97
C TRP A 81 -1.92 4.97 2.65
N VAL A 82 -2.52 3.80 2.51
CA VAL A 82 -3.48 3.49 1.45
C VAL A 82 -4.83 3.27 2.15
N LEU A 83 -5.92 3.88 1.70
CA LEU A 83 -7.22 3.57 2.29
C LEU A 83 -7.95 2.57 1.40
N SER A 84 -8.63 1.62 2.02
CA SER A 84 -9.51 0.67 1.33
C SER A 84 -10.93 0.78 1.86
N GLU A 85 -11.91 0.56 1.02
CA GLU A 85 -13.31 0.53 1.42
C GLU A 85 -13.92 -0.79 1.01
N ALA A 86 -14.54 -1.49 1.94
CA ALA A 86 -15.07 -2.83 1.75
C ALA A 86 -16.54 -2.90 2.18
N ARG A 87 -17.34 -3.63 1.41
CA ARG A 87 -18.72 -3.98 1.78
C ARG A 87 -18.76 -5.45 2.16
N VAL A 88 -19.07 -5.74 3.43
CA VAL A 88 -19.31 -7.09 3.97
C VAL A 88 -20.75 -7.49 3.72
#